data_AF-A0A519SWR2-F1
#
_entry.id   AF-A0A519SWR2-F1
#
_cell.length_a   1.000
_cell.length_b   1.000
_cell.length_c   1.000
_cell.angle_alpha   90.00
_cell.angle_beta   90.00
_cell.angle_gamma   90.00
#
_symmetry.space_group_name_H-M   'P 1'
#
loop_
_entity.id
_entity.type
_entity.pdbx_description
1 polymer ?
#
loop_
_entity_poly.entity_id
_entity_poly.type
_entity_poly.pdbx_seq_one_letter_code
_entity_poly.pdbx_strand_id
1 'polypeptide(L)'
;MANSPLLPAPVAATLPALAHLPEGRAGHYAEASLRGAANTQKAYASDFRQFAAYCQTAGVESSPAQPQTLADYLAHLADLGRKYATIQR
;
A
#
# COMPACT_ATOMS: atom_id res chain seq x y z
N MET A 1 -2.16 -24.96 -15.91
CA MET A 1 -2.37 -25.31 -14.48
C MET A 1 -1.74 -24.20 -13.65
N ALA A 2 -2.50 -23.16 -13.33
CA ALA A 2 -2.00 -21.96 -12.68
C ALA A 2 -1.80 -22.24 -11.19
N ASN A 3 -0.55 -22.19 -10.75
CA ASN A 3 -0.19 -22.22 -9.33
C ASN A 3 -0.33 -20.80 -8.79
N SER A 4 -1.51 -20.45 -8.26
CA SER A 4 -1.70 -19.20 -7.53
C SER A 4 -0.88 -19.25 -6.24
N PRO A 5 0.12 -18.38 -6.03
CA PRO A 5 0.75 -18.30 -4.72
C PRO A 5 -0.31 -17.80 -3.72
N LEU A 6 -0.55 -18.59 -2.69
CA LEU A 6 -1.23 -18.15 -1.48
C LEU A 6 -0.37 -17.03 -0.87
N LEU A 7 -0.68 -15.78 -1.22
CA LEU A 7 -0.19 -14.65 -0.46
C LEU A 7 -0.72 -14.85 0.97
N PRO A 8 0.13 -14.79 2.01
CA PRO A 8 -0.39 -14.73 3.36
C PRO A 8 -1.29 -13.50 3.39
N ALA A 9 -2.57 -13.70 3.70
CA ALA A 9 -3.49 -12.60 3.94
C ALA A 9 -2.76 -11.63 4.87
N PRO A 10 -2.77 -10.31 4.60
CA PRO A 10 -2.23 -9.37 5.56
C PRO A 10 -2.85 -9.76 6.88
N VAL A 11 -2.01 -9.99 7.88
CA VAL A 11 -2.43 -10.25 9.25
C VAL A 11 -3.04 -8.92 9.70
N ALA A 12 -4.23 -8.61 9.17
CA ALA A 12 -5.14 -7.63 9.70
C ALA A 12 -5.36 -8.17 11.09
N ALA A 13 -4.57 -7.63 12.03
CA ALA A 13 -4.46 -8.10 13.39
C ALA A 13 -5.87 -8.47 13.83
N THR A 14 -6.11 -9.77 14.03
CA THR A 14 -7.43 -10.27 14.36
C THR A 14 -7.89 -9.42 15.54
N LEU A 15 -9.05 -8.77 15.37
CA LEU A 15 -9.52 -7.68 16.20
C LEU A 15 -9.76 -7.99 17.71
N PRO A 16 -9.56 -9.20 18.28
CA PRO A 16 -9.51 -9.35 19.74
C PRO A 16 -8.26 -8.73 20.38
N ALA A 17 -7.10 -8.75 19.73
CA ALA A 17 -5.84 -8.35 20.38
C ALA A 17 -5.71 -6.82 20.59
N LEU A 18 -6.48 -6.03 19.86
CA LEU A 18 -6.55 -4.58 20.05
C LEU A 18 -7.45 -4.19 21.25
N ALA A 19 -8.35 -5.06 21.68
CA ALA A 19 -9.34 -4.76 22.73
C ALA A 19 -8.74 -4.65 24.14
N HIS A 20 -7.53 -5.17 24.36
CA HIS A 20 -6.84 -5.20 25.66
C HIS A 20 -5.49 -4.46 25.64
N LEU A 21 -5.31 -3.48 24.75
CA LEU A 21 -4.07 -2.70 24.70
C LEU A 21 -3.88 -1.92 26.01
N PRO A 22 -2.69 -1.98 26.64
CA PRO A 22 -2.42 -1.26 27.87
C PRO A 22 -2.51 0.25 27.64
N GLU A 23 -3.07 0.99 28.59
CA GLU A 23 -3.19 2.45 28.46
C GLU A 23 -1.82 3.16 28.40
N GLY A 24 -1.82 4.38 27.87
CA GLY A 24 -0.64 5.23 27.80
C GLY A 24 0.40 4.75 26.78
N ARG A 25 1.69 4.98 27.07
CA ARG A 25 2.78 4.76 26.10
C ARG A 25 2.89 3.30 25.62
N ALA A 26 2.58 2.33 26.48
CA ALA A 26 2.67 0.92 26.15
C ALA A 26 1.68 0.52 25.04
N GLY A 27 0.42 0.97 25.12
CA GLY A 27 -0.56 0.77 24.05
C GLY A 27 -0.15 1.44 22.77
N HIS A 28 0.37 2.66 22.86
CA HIS A 28 0.87 3.42 21.70
C HIS A 28 1.96 2.66 20.93
N TYR A 29 2.92 2.05 21.63
CA TYR A 29 3.96 1.24 20.98
C TYR A 29 3.42 -0.09 20.43
N ALA A 30 2.46 -0.71 21.10
CA ALA A 30 1.83 -1.94 20.63
C ALA A 30 1.00 -1.69 19.35
N GLU A 31 0.22 -0.61 19.29
CA GLU A 31 -0.49 -0.20 18.06
C GLU A 31 0.46 0.11 16.92
N ALA A 32 1.53 0.88 17.19
CA ALA A 32 2.53 1.23 16.19
C ALA A 32 3.27 0.00 15.65
N SER A 33 3.50 -1.01 16.50
CA SER A 33 4.11 -2.28 16.09
C SER A 33 3.19 -3.08 15.16
N LEU A 34 1.88 -3.05 15.40
CA LEU A 34 0.89 -3.78 14.58
C LEU A 34 0.62 -3.11 13.24
N ARG A 35 0.46 -1.78 13.24
CA ARG A 35 0.11 -1.02 12.03
C ARG A 35 1.34 -0.57 11.23
N GLY A 36 2.53 -0.69 11.81
CA GLY A 36 3.76 -0.11 11.28
C GLY A 36 3.84 1.40 11.49
N ALA A 37 4.96 2.00 11.10
CA ALA A 37 5.20 3.43 11.29
C ALA A 37 4.14 4.29 10.58
N ALA A 38 3.62 5.30 11.29
CA ALA A 38 2.56 6.19 10.77
C ALA A 38 2.97 6.91 9.48
N ASN A 39 4.25 7.26 9.33
CA ASN A 39 4.77 7.89 8.11
C ASN A 39 4.78 6.91 6.93
N THR A 40 5.09 5.63 7.16
CA THR A 40 5.06 4.59 6.12
C THR A 40 3.64 4.36 5.63
N GLN A 41 2.67 4.26 6.54
CA GLN A 41 1.25 4.13 6.18
C GLN A 41 0.78 5.32 5.33
N LYS A 42 1.12 6.56 5.75
CA LYS A 42 0.79 7.77 5.00
C LYS A 42 1.42 7.81 3.62
N ALA A 43 2.68 7.38 3.50
CA ALA A 43 3.39 7.31 2.22
C ALA A 43 2.67 6.37 1.26
N TYR A 44 2.44 5.11 1.66
CA TYR A 44 1.75 4.14 0.82
C TYR A 44 0.32 4.56 0.46
N ALA A 45 -0.42 5.15 1.41
CA ALA A 45 -1.75 5.68 1.11
C ALA A 45 -1.70 6.79 0.06
N SER A 46 -0.68 7.65 0.10
CA SER A 46 -0.49 8.69 -0.91
C SER A 46 -0.10 8.13 -2.26
N ASP A 47 0.85 7.20 -2.28
CA ASP A 47 1.36 6.59 -3.50
C ASP A 47 0.23 5.80 -4.20
N PHE A 48 -0.62 5.09 -3.43
CA PHE A 48 -1.80 4.41 -3.95
C PHE A 48 -2.88 5.36 -4.47
N ARG A 49 -3.14 6.50 -3.79
CA ARG A 49 -4.09 7.51 -4.31
C ARG A 49 -3.66 8.05 -5.67
N GLN A 50 -2.36 8.29 -5.85
CA GLN A 50 -1.84 8.77 -7.13
C GLN A 50 -2.02 7.72 -8.24
N PHE A 51 -1.73 6.46 -7.93
CA PHE A 51 -1.97 5.36 -8.86
C PHE A 51 -3.46 5.21 -9.21
N ALA A 52 -4.35 5.22 -8.21
CA ALA A 52 -5.79 5.12 -8.42
C ALA A 52 -6.34 6.28 -9.28
N ALA A 53 -5.85 7.49 -9.09
CA ALA A 53 -6.20 8.63 -9.92
C ALA A 53 -5.75 8.43 -11.38
N TYR A 54 -4.53 7.93 -11.61
CA TYR A 54 -4.08 7.55 -12.94
C TYR A 54 -4.98 6.47 -13.57
N CYS A 55 -5.30 5.41 -12.83
CA CYS A 55 -6.19 4.34 -13.30
C CYS A 55 -7.56 4.88 -13.74
N GLN A 56 -8.15 5.82 -12.98
CA GLN A 56 -9.39 6.48 -13.36
C GLN A 56 -9.25 7.24 -14.69
N THR A 57 -8.15 7.97 -14.90
CA THR A 57 -7.92 8.68 -16.16
C THR A 57 -7.66 7.75 -17.35
N ALA A 58 -7.04 6.59 -17.10
CA ALA A 58 -6.74 5.58 -18.11
C ALA A 58 -7.89 4.60 -18.37
N GLY A 59 -8.97 4.64 -17.58
CA GLY A 59 -10.13 3.75 -17.73
C GLY A 59 -9.85 2.29 -17.35
N VAL A 60 -8.96 2.06 -16.39
CA VAL A 60 -8.54 0.72 -15.94
C VAL A 60 -8.78 0.53 -14.44
N GLU A 61 -8.88 -0.72 -14.00
CA GLU A 61 -9.08 -1.05 -12.59
C GLU A 61 -7.80 -0.89 -11.77
N SER A 62 -7.90 -0.21 -10.62
CA SER A 62 -6.76 0.01 -9.72
C SER A 62 -6.50 -1.18 -8.78
N SER A 63 -7.48 -2.06 -8.59
CA SER A 63 -7.33 -3.26 -7.75
C SER A 63 -8.34 -4.35 -8.10
N PRO A 64 -7.91 -5.59 -8.38
CA PRO A 64 -6.52 -6.01 -8.59
C PRO A 64 -5.97 -5.44 -9.92
N ALA A 65 -4.87 -4.70 -9.85
CA ALA A 65 -4.24 -4.14 -11.05
C ALA A 65 -3.55 -5.24 -11.88
N GLN A 66 -3.64 -5.13 -13.20
CA GLN A 66 -2.87 -5.99 -14.10
C GLN A 66 -1.40 -5.55 -14.11
N PRO A 67 -0.43 -6.47 -14.31
CA PRO A 67 0.98 -6.10 -14.40
C PRO A 67 1.27 -5.04 -15.47
N GLN A 68 0.55 -5.09 -16.60
CA GLN A 68 0.66 -4.10 -17.66
C GLN A 68 0.26 -2.69 -17.18
N THR A 69 -0.82 -2.58 -16.42
CA THR A 69 -1.28 -1.30 -15.85
C THR A 69 -0.22 -0.65 -14.95
N LEU A 70 0.52 -1.47 -14.19
CA LEU A 70 1.64 -0.98 -13.38
C LEU A 70 2.79 -0.52 -14.26
N ALA A 71 3.16 -1.27 -15.29
CA ALA A 71 4.22 -0.88 -16.22
C ALA A 71 3.90 0.47 -16.92
N ASP A 72 2.67 0.64 -17.39
CA ASP A 72 2.21 1.87 -18.05
C ASP A 72 2.21 3.06 -17.08
N TYR A 73 1.81 2.84 -15.82
CA TYR A 73 1.88 3.87 -14.79
C TYR A 73 3.32 4.30 -14.49
N LEU A 74 4.25 3.36 -14.37
CA LEU A 74 5.67 3.65 -14.14
C LEU A 74 6.28 4.42 -15.32
N ALA A 75 5.93 4.06 -16.56
CA ALA A 75 6.32 4.80 -17.76
C ALA A 75 5.76 6.22 -17.74
N HIS A 76 4.47 6.39 -17.44
CA HIS A 76 3.85 7.70 -17.29
C HIS A 76 4.54 8.58 -16.22
N LEU A 77 4.96 8.01 -15.07
CA LEU A 77 5.74 8.75 -14.08
C LEU A 77 7.11 9.21 -14.62
N ALA A 78 7.76 8.39 -15.43
CA ALA A 78 9.02 8.74 -16.07
C ALA A 78 8.83 9.86 -17.10
N ASP A 79 7.77 9.80 -17.92
CA ASP A 79 7.41 10.84 -18.89
C ASP A 79 7.10 12.19 -18.22
N LEU A 80 6.55 12.17 -16.99
CA LEU A 80 6.38 13.35 -16.14
C LEU A 80 7.69 13.87 -15.51
N GLY A 81 8.85 13.29 -15.86
CA GLY A 81 10.16 13.68 -15.37
C GLY A 81 10.41 13.34 -13.89
N ARG A 82 9.69 12.36 -13.32
CA ARG A 82 9.91 11.94 -11.93
C ARG A 82 11.23 11.19 -11.81
N LYS A 83 11.98 11.49 -10.75
CA LYS A 83 13.26 10.82 -10.46
C LYS A 83 13.01 9.37 -10.07
N TYR A 84 13.97 8.50 -10.40
CA TYR A 84 13.92 7.08 -10.03
C TYR A 84 13.62 6.85 -8.53
N ALA A 85 14.29 7.58 -7.64
CA ALA A 85 14.08 7.48 -6.19
C ALA A 85 12.64 7.84 -5.74
N THR A 86 11.86 8.53 -6.57
CA THR A 86 10.43 8.79 -6.32
C THR A 86 9.57 7.64 -6.85
N ILE A 87 9.94 7.06 -7.99
CA ILE A 87 9.20 5.97 -8.64
C ILE A 87 9.36 4.64 -7.87
N GLN A 88 10.54 4.39 -7.29
CA GLN A 88 10.91 3.13 -6.61
C GLN A 88 10.35 2.97 -5.17
N ARG A 89 9.48 3.87 -4.72
CA ARG A 89 9.01 3.91 -3.32
C ARG A 89 8.02 2.81 -2.98
#